data_AF-A0A2N0I3E0-F1
#
_entry.id   AF-A0A2N0I3E0-F1
#
_cell.length_a   1.000
_cell.length_b   1.000
_cell.length_c   1.000
_cell.angle_alpha   90.00
_cell.angle_beta   90.00
_cell.angle_gamma   90.00
#
_symmetry.space_group_name_H-M   'P 1'
#
loop_
_entity.id
_entity.type
_entity.pdbx_description
1 polymer ?
#
loop_
_entity_poly.entity_id
_entity_poly.type
_entity_poly.pdbx_seq_one_letter_code
_entity_poly.pdbx_strand_id
1 'polypeptide(L)'
;MMRGLLLAVAAAVLTLSSLLVVTTGGERTMYGYEGGVAENFRPREQAGWPAPFLADSPDTSVIHQIGVEDDLRAGNLLGTYAFWLLVVLAARRIAGSRRPLQD
;
A
#
# COMPACT_ATOMS: atom_id res chain seq x y z
N MET A 1 -5.37 -7.28 26.94
CA MET A 1 -4.64 -6.09 26.45
C MET A 1 -3.35 -6.46 25.72
N MET A 2 -2.47 -7.27 26.32
CA MET A 2 -1.16 -7.63 25.72
C MET A 2 -1.23 -8.30 24.33
N ARG A 3 -2.19 -9.21 24.11
CA ARG A 3 -2.43 -9.81 22.78
C ARG A 3 -2.81 -8.78 21.71
N GLY A 4 -3.64 -7.80 22.05
CA GLY A 4 -4.06 -6.75 21.11
C GLY A 4 -2.90 -5.83 20.72
N LEU A 5 -2.05 -5.49 21.70
CA LEU A 5 -0.84 -4.70 21.45
C LEU A 5 0.15 -5.46 20.56
N LEU A 6 0.38 -6.75 20.81
CA LEU A 6 1.26 -7.58 19.98
C LEU A 6 0.76 -7.70 18.53
N LEU A 7 -0.55 -7.83 18.33
CA LEU A 7 -1.14 -7.84 16.99
C LEU A 7 -0.99 -6.50 16.28
N ALA A 8 -1.16 -5.39 17.00
CA ALA A 8 -0.98 -4.05 16.44
C ALA A 8 0.49 -3.80 16.03
N VAL A 9 1.44 -4.21 16.86
CA VAL A 9 2.89 -4.11 16.54
C VAL A 9 3.25 -5.00 15.36
N ALA A 10 2.77 -6.25 15.32
CA ALA A 10 3.00 -7.15 14.20
C ALA A 10 2.41 -6.61 12.89
N ALA A 11 1.20 -6.04 12.94
CA ALA A 11 0.59 -5.39 11.79
C ALA A 11 1.44 -4.20 11.30
N ALA A 12 1.89 -3.32 12.22
CA ALA A 12 2.74 -2.19 11.86
C ALA A 12 4.07 -2.64 11.22
N VAL A 13 4.73 -3.66 11.77
CA VAL A 13 5.97 -4.20 11.20
C VAL A 13 5.72 -4.78 9.80
N LEU A 14 4.66 -5.55 9.60
CA LEU A 14 4.32 -6.09 8.28
C LEU A 14 4.00 -4.97 7.26
N THR A 15 3.34 -3.89 7.70
CA THR A 15 3.04 -2.71 6.86
C THR A 15 4.27 -1.87 6.53
N LEU A 16 5.29 -1.84 7.40
CA LEU A 16 6.54 -1.15 7.12
C LEU A 16 7.45 -1.99 6.23
N SER A 17 7.60 -3.29 6.52
CA SER A 17 8.46 -4.21 5.76
C SER A 17 8.06 -4.35 4.29
N SER A 18 6.79 -4.17 3.98
CA SER A 18 6.27 -4.20 2.63
C SER A 18 6.63 -3.02 1.74
N LEU A 19 7.07 -1.91 2.32
CA LEU A 19 7.63 -0.80 1.54
C LEU A 19 8.87 -1.25 0.76
N LEU A 20 9.51 -2.35 1.20
CA LEU A 20 10.65 -2.97 0.53
C LEU A 20 10.25 -3.85 -0.66
N VAL A 21 8.97 -4.24 -0.78
CA VAL A 21 8.47 -5.04 -1.90
C VAL A 21 8.07 -4.07 -2.99
N VAL A 22 8.93 -3.86 -3.98
CA VAL A 22 8.61 -2.98 -5.13
C VAL A 22 7.81 -3.78 -6.15
N THR A 23 6.69 -3.22 -6.61
CA THR A 23 5.95 -3.77 -7.76
C THR A 23 5.98 -2.75 -8.87
N THR A 24 6.51 -3.12 -10.03
CA THR A 24 6.44 -2.30 -11.24
C THR A 24 4.99 -2.30 -11.75
N GLY A 25 4.15 -1.44 -11.19
CA GLY A 25 2.82 -1.17 -11.72
C GLY A 25 2.97 -0.60 -13.13
N GLY A 26 2.10 -0.99 -14.06
CA GLY A 26 2.14 -0.51 -15.46
C GLY A 26 1.86 1.00 -15.64
N GLU A 27 1.86 1.76 -14.55
CA GLU A 27 1.70 3.21 -14.55
C GLU A 27 2.98 3.87 -15.03
N ARG A 28 2.86 4.90 -15.86
CA ARG A 28 3.98 5.68 -16.38
C ARG A 28 3.76 7.12 -15.99
N THR A 29 4.84 7.80 -15.59
CA THR A 29 4.83 9.21 -15.27
C THR A 29 5.96 9.92 -15.99
N MET A 30 5.85 11.24 -16.10
CA MET A 30 6.89 12.08 -16.68
C MET A 30 7.90 12.42 -15.59
N TYR A 31 9.17 12.06 -15.81
CA TYR A 31 10.28 12.43 -14.95
C TYR A 31 11.13 13.50 -15.63
N GLY A 32 11.37 14.62 -14.94
CA GLY A 32 12.15 15.73 -15.46
C GLY A 32 11.48 16.51 -16.60
N TYR A 33 12.03 17.69 -16.90
CA TYR A 33 11.47 18.64 -17.87
C TYR A 33 12.34 18.87 -19.11
N GLU A 34 13.54 18.29 -19.15
CA GLU A 34 14.50 18.45 -20.25
C GLU A 34 14.44 17.23 -21.19
N GLY A 35 14.48 17.45 -22.50
CA GLY A 35 14.44 16.37 -23.51
C GLY A 35 13.07 16.08 -24.10
N GLY A 36 12.96 15.01 -24.90
CA GLY A 36 11.71 14.64 -25.58
C GLY A 36 10.69 14.01 -24.63
N VAL A 37 9.40 14.28 -24.84
CA VAL A 37 8.30 13.70 -24.02
C VAL A 37 8.37 12.17 -23.95
N ALA A 38 8.75 11.51 -25.05
CA ALA A 38 8.89 10.06 -25.10
C ALA A 38 10.04 9.51 -24.22
N GLU A 39 11.08 10.31 -23.99
CA GLU A 39 12.27 9.93 -23.18
C GLU A 39 12.01 10.12 -21.68
N ASN A 40 11.16 11.10 -21.35
CA ASN A 40 10.80 11.47 -19.97
C ASN A 40 9.62 10.65 -19.43
N PHE A 41 8.81 10.03 -20.31
CA PHE A 41 7.70 9.18 -19.91
C PHE A 41 8.15 7.76 -19.55
N ARG A 42 8.48 7.52 -18.28
CA ARG A 42 9.06 6.25 -17.80
C ARG A 42 8.09 5.52 -16.86
N PRO A 43 8.23 4.19 -16.71
CA PRO A 43 7.51 3.44 -15.69
C PRO A 43 7.68 4.07 -14.32
N ARG A 44 6.58 4.19 -13.57
CA ARG A 44 6.58 4.73 -12.22
C ARG A 44 6.80 3.60 -11.23
N GLU A 45 7.77 3.74 -10.33
CA GLU A 45 7.93 2.76 -9.26
C GLU A 45 6.79 2.91 -8.25
N GLN A 46 6.21 1.79 -7.87
CA GLN A 46 5.09 1.72 -6.93
C GLN A 46 5.39 0.72 -5.82
N ALA A 47 5.01 1.07 -4.59
CA ALA A 47 5.20 0.18 -3.47
C ALA A 47 4.22 -0.99 -3.62
N GLY A 48 4.71 -2.18 -3.30
CA GLY A 48 3.93 -3.39 -3.33
C GLY A 48 2.95 -3.47 -2.18
N TRP A 49 2.21 -4.58 -2.13
CA TRP A 49 1.27 -4.85 -1.06
C TRP A 49 1.95 -4.87 0.31
N PRO A 50 1.32 -4.32 1.38
CA PRO A 50 0.03 -3.64 1.51
C PRO A 50 0.10 -2.13 1.32
N ALA A 51 1.17 -1.57 0.75
CA ALA A 51 1.31 -0.13 0.55
C ALA A 51 1.19 0.31 -0.93
N PRO A 52 0.22 -0.19 -1.74
CA PRO A 52 0.07 0.21 -3.16
C PRO A 52 -0.37 1.67 -3.34
N PHE A 53 -0.43 2.42 -2.26
CA PHE A 53 -0.76 3.83 -2.22
C PHE A 53 0.48 4.74 -2.18
N LEU A 54 1.69 4.18 -2.13
CA LEU A 54 2.93 4.95 -2.29
C LEU A 54 3.50 4.72 -3.67
N ALA A 55 3.92 5.80 -4.32
CA ALA A 55 4.57 5.75 -5.62
C ALA A 55 5.61 6.87 -5.72
N ASP A 56 6.70 6.58 -6.42
CA ASP A 56 7.84 7.48 -6.64
C ASP A 56 7.39 8.88 -7.10
N SER A 57 7.96 9.95 -6.55
CA SER A 57 7.60 11.32 -6.92
C SER A 57 8.18 11.73 -8.28
N PRO A 58 7.35 12.19 -9.25
CA PRO A 58 7.84 12.63 -10.57
C PRO A 58 8.64 13.94 -10.52
N ASP A 59 8.62 14.64 -9.37
CA ASP A 59 9.39 15.87 -9.16
C ASP A 59 10.89 15.58 -9.05
N THR A 60 11.28 14.32 -8.84
CA THR A 60 12.67 13.89 -8.91
C THR A 60 13.04 13.57 -10.36
N SER A 61 14.24 13.98 -10.79
CA SER A 61 14.67 13.76 -12.18
C SER A 61 15.06 12.30 -12.49
N VAL A 62 15.05 11.42 -11.50
CA VAL A 62 15.51 10.03 -11.61
C VAL A 62 14.64 9.13 -10.75
N ILE A 63 14.27 7.98 -11.31
CA ILE A 63 13.55 6.92 -10.59
C ILE A 63 14.37 6.49 -9.37
N HIS A 64 13.76 6.48 -8.19
CA HIS A 64 14.42 6.05 -6.96
C HIS A 64 13.62 5.02 -6.17
N GLN A 65 14.27 4.47 -5.15
CA GLN A 65 13.62 3.54 -4.23
C GLN A 65 12.56 4.27 -3.41
N ILE A 66 11.42 3.62 -3.20
CA ILE A 66 10.30 4.25 -2.53
C ILE A 66 10.62 4.53 -1.06
N GLY A 67 10.40 5.78 -0.67
CA GLY A 67 10.66 6.32 0.65
C GLY A 67 9.43 6.99 1.28
N VAL A 68 9.66 7.72 2.37
CA VAL A 68 8.62 8.47 3.10
C VAL A 68 8.31 9.82 2.46
N GLU A 69 9.22 10.28 1.61
CA GLU A 69 9.17 11.50 0.80
C GLU A 69 8.26 11.38 -0.43
N ASP A 70 7.82 10.17 -0.75
CA ASP A 70 7.07 9.88 -1.97
C ASP A 70 5.58 10.20 -1.91
N ASP A 71 4.98 10.24 -3.10
CA ASP A 71 3.59 10.64 -3.26
C ASP A 71 2.63 9.65 -2.63
N LEU A 72 1.85 10.16 -1.67
CA LEU A 72 0.74 9.44 -1.09
C LEU A 72 -0.51 9.54 -1.97
N ARG A 73 -0.92 8.40 -2.53
CA ARG A 73 -2.11 8.26 -3.37
C ARG A 73 -3.33 7.99 -2.49
N ALA A 74 -3.96 9.07 -2.03
CA ALA A 74 -5.09 8.99 -1.09
C ALA A 74 -6.23 8.05 -1.56
N GLY A 75 -6.55 8.02 -2.86
CA GLY A 75 -7.55 7.09 -3.41
C GLY A 75 -7.18 5.62 -3.21
N ASN A 76 -5.94 5.25 -3.54
CA ASN A 76 -5.42 3.90 -3.34
C ASN A 76 -5.35 3.54 -1.85
N LEU A 77 -5.00 4.51 -1.00
CA LEU A 77 -4.95 4.35 0.46
C LEU A 77 -6.34 3.97 0.98
N LEU A 78 -7.35 4.78 0.64
CA LEU A 78 -8.73 4.56 1.06
C LEU A 78 -9.27 3.24 0.53
N GLY A 79 -9.01 2.90 -0.73
CA GLY A 79 -9.42 1.62 -1.32
C GLY A 79 -8.80 0.41 -0.59
N THR A 80 -7.51 0.50 -0.25
CA THR A 80 -6.80 -0.55 0.50
C THR A 80 -7.41 -0.76 1.89
N TYR A 81 -7.65 0.31 2.64
CA TYR A 81 -8.26 0.20 3.96
C TYR A 81 -9.73 -0.22 3.91
N ALA A 82 -10.49 0.25 2.93
CA ALA A 82 -11.88 -0.16 2.73
C ALA A 82 -11.97 -1.67 2.46
N PHE A 83 -11.09 -2.21 1.60
CA PHE A 83 -11.00 -3.64 1.37
C PHE A 83 -10.72 -4.42 2.67
N TRP A 84 -9.71 -4.01 3.44
CA TRP A 84 -9.37 -4.69 4.70
C TRP A 84 -10.46 -4.59 5.74
N LEU A 85 -11.16 -3.46 5.82
CA LEU A 85 -12.34 -3.30 6.67
C LEU A 85 -13.41 -4.34 6.30
N LEU A 86 -13.72 -4.51 5.01
CA LEU A 86 -14.69 -5.50 4.55
C LEU A 86 -14.24 -6.93 4.90
N VAL A 87 -12.96 -7.26 4.71
CA VAL A 87 -12.40 -8.58 5.09
C VAL A 87 -12.56 -8.83 6.59
N VAL A 88 -12.25 -7.86 7.43
CA VAL A 88 -12.39 -7.98 8.90
C VAL A 88 -13.86 -8.14 9.29
N LEU A 89 -14.76 -7.34 8.71
CA LEU A 89 -16.20 -7.45 8.97
C LEU A 89 -16.75 -8.82 8.54
N ALA A 90 -16.36 -9.31 7.37
CA ALA A 90 -16.73 -10.64 6.89
C ALA A 90 -16.20 -11.75 7.81
N ALA A 91 -14.92 -11.69 8.20
CA ALA A 91 -14.30 -12.65 9.12
C ALA A 91 -15.01 -12.66 10.48
N ARG A 92 -15.36 -11.48 11.04
CA ARG A 92 -16.13 -11.37 12.28
C ARG A 92 -17.52 -11.95 12.14
N ARG A 93 -18.21 -11.70 11.02
CA ARG A 93 -19.54 -12.27 10.75
C ARG A 93 -19.48 -13.79 10.72
N ILE A 94 -18.50 -14.37 10.03
CA ILE A 94 -18.31 -15.82 9.92
C ILE A 94 -17.94 -16.43 11.29
N ALA A 95 -17.02 -15.81 12.02
CA ALA A 95 -16.63 -16.26 13.35
C ALA A 95 -17.79 -16.17 14.37
N GLY A 96 -18.61 -15.12 14.28
CA GLY A 96 -19.82 -14.96 15.09
C GLY A 96 -20.90 -16.00 14.78
N SER A 97 -21.03 -16.42 13.51
CA SER A 97 -21.91 -17.52 13.11
C SER A 97 -21.50 -18.88 13.67
N ARG A 98 -20.27 -19.02 14.16
CA ARG A 98 -19.75 -20.27 14.73
C ARG A 98 -19.87 -20.35 16.27
N ARG A 99 -20.60 -19.44 16.92
CA ARG A 99 -20.94 -19.66 18.34
C ARG A 99 -21.83 -20.90 18.43
N PRO A 100 -21.40 -21.97 19.13
CA PRO A 100 -22.29 -23.09 19.38
C PRO A 100 -23.49 -22.56 20.17
N LEU A 101 -24.69 -23.00 19.77
CA LEU A 101 -25.86 -22.96 20.62
C LEU A 101 -25.45 -23.61 21.95
N GLN A 102 -25.33 -22.80 23.00
CA GLN A 102 -25.33 -23.32 24.35
C GLN A 102 -26.79 -23.64 24.65
N ASP A 103 -27.06 -24.93 24.78
CA ASP A 103 -28.31 -25.49 25.32
C ASP A 103 -28.58 -24.98 26.74
#